data_AF-A0A101IDC4-F1
#
_entry.id   AF-A0A101IDC4-F1
#
_cell.length_a   1.000
_cell.length_b   1.000
_cell.length_c   1.000
_cell.angle_alpha   90.00
_cell.angle_beta   90.00
_cell.angle_gamma   90.00
#
_symmetry.space_group_name_H-M   'P 1'
#
loop_
_entity.id
_entity.type
_entity.pdbx_description
1 polymer ?
#
loop_
_entity_poly.entity_id
_entity_poly.type
_entity_poly.pdbx_seq_one_letter_code
_entity_poly.pdbx_strand_id
1 'polypeptide(L)' 'MKSDIDRYLKENNADALWVTGAAQHNPTMVYMTGGGHMTQADVIKKIGTDPILCHA' A
#
# COMPACT_ATOMS: atom_id res chain seq x y z
N MET A 1 13.02 -2.96 0.24
CA MET A 1 11.77 -3.40 -0.45
C MET A 1 10.48 -2.75 0.07
N LYS A 2 10.21 -2.59 1.38
CA LYS A 2 9.18 -1.64 1.88
C LYS A 2 9.76 -0.26 2.21
N SER A 3 11.00 -0.23 2.71
CA SER A 3 11.80 1.00 2.89
C SER A 3 12.04 1.77 1.59
N ASP A 4 12.07 1.07 0.45
CA ASP A 4 12.21 1.72 -0.86
C ASP A 4 10.98 2.53 -1.24
N ILE A 5 9.79 2.15 -0.77
CA ILE A 5 8.56 2.93 -1.02
C ILE A 5 8.72 4.34 -0.43
N ASP A 6 9.28 4.47 0.77
CA ASP A 6 9.52 5.77 1.38
C ASP A 6 10.56 6.59 0.61
N ARG A 7 11.59 5.93 0.08
CA ARG A 7 12.56 6.57 -0.81
C ARG A 7 11.89 7.06 -2.08
N TYR A 8 11.09 6.23 -2.75
CA TYR A 8 10.39 6.60 -3.97
C TYR A 8 9.35 7.71 -3.75
N LEU A 9 8.61 7.68 -2.64
CA LEU A 9 7.69 8.75 -2.28
C LEU A 9 8.43 10.09 -2.12
N LYS A 10 9.59 10.10 -1.45
CA LYS A 10 10.45 11.29 -1.34
C LYS A 10 11.00 11.75 -2.69
N GLU A 11 11.57 10.84 -3.48
CA GLU A 11 12.15 11.13 -4.80
C GLU A 11 11.11 11.71 -5.78
N ASN A 12 9.84 11.33 -5.63
CA ASN A 12 8.75 11.76 -6.50
C ASN A 12 7.88 12.89 -5.90
N ASN A 13 8.27 13.49 -4.77
CA ASN A 13 7.49 14.53 -4.07
C ASN A 13 6.03 14.11 -3.77
N ALA A 14 5.83 12.85 -3.38
CA ALA A 14 4.53 12.31 -3.01
C ALA A 14 4.45 12.11 -1.49
N ASP A 15 3.36 12.57 -0.87
CA ASP A 15 3.16 12.44 0.57
C ASP A 15 2.80 11.01 1.01
N ALA A 16 2.12 10.27 0.13
CA ALA A 16 1.64 8.92 0.41
C ALA A 16 1.40 8.10 -0.86
N LEU A 17 1.36 6.78 -0.69
CA LEU A 17 0.84 5.81 -1.65
C LEU A 17 -0.55 5.34 -1.21
N TRP A 18 -1.52 5.37 -2.13
CA TRP A 18 -2.83 4.78 -1.94
C TRP A 18 -3.01 3.59 -2.89
N VAL A 19 -3.28 2.41 -2.31
CA VAL A 19 -3.58 1.18 -3.04
C VAL A 19 -5.03 0.84 -2.76
N THR A 20 -5.85 0.69 -3.79
CA THR A 20 -7.30 0.47 -3.64
C THR A 20 -7.76 -0.77 -4.40
N GLY A 21 -8.88 -1.35 -3.98
CA GLY A 21 -9.57 -2.45 -4.64
C GLY A 21 -9.29 -3.83 -4.05
N ALA A 22 -9.70 -4.87 -4.79
CA ALA A 22 -9.49 -6.26 -4.40
C ALA A 22 -8.00 -6.66 -4.51
N ALA A 23 -7.59 -7.70 -3.79
CA ALA A 23 -6.27 -8.31 -3.96
C ALA A 23 -6.13 -9.10 -5.27
N GLN A 24 -7.25 -9.57 -5.83
CA GLN A 24 -7.26 -10.25 -7.13
C GLN A 24 -6.81 -9.29 -8.24
N HIS A 25 -5.86 -9.74 -9.06
CA HIS A 25 -5.23 -8.93 -10.12
C HIS A 25 -4.55 -7.64 -9.62
N ASN A 26 -4.32 -7.50 -8.32
CA ASN A 26 -3.67 -6.35 -7.72
C ASN A 26 -2.42 -6.80 -6.92
N PRO A 27 -1.28 -6.96 -7.60
CA PRO A 27 -0.05 -7.43 -6.96
C PRO A 27 0.42 -6.48 -5.84
N THR A 28 0.14 -5.18 -5.96
CA THR A 28 0.48 -4.19 -4.93
C THR A 28 -0.31 -4.44 -3.65
N MET A 29 -1.62 -4.70 -3.74
CA MET A 29 -2.44 -5.04 -2.58
C MET A 29 -1.97 -6.35 -1.91
N VAL A 30 -1.65 -7.37 -2.71
CA VAL A 30 -1.10 -8.65 -2.22
C VAL A 30 0.22 -8.41 -1.46
N TYR A 31 1.12 -7.62 -2.02
CA TYR A 31 2.42 -7.31 -1.41
C TYR A 31 2.26 -6.53 -0.10
N MET A 32 1.33 -5.57 -0.05
CA MET A 32 1.12 -4.72 1.12
C MET A 32 0.42 -5.45 2.26
N THR A 33 -0.48 -6.41 1.95
CA THR A 33 -1.27 -7.16 2.94
C THR A 33 -0.71 -8.56 3.26
N GLY A 34 0.34 -9.01 2.58
CA GLY A 34 0.94 -10.33 2.80
C GLY A 34 0.14 -11.51 2.22
N GLY A 35 -0.65 -11.27 1.16
CA GLY A 35 -1.45 -12.30 0.50
C GLY A 35 -2.83 -12.57 1.10
N GLY A 36 -3.36 -11.66 1.93
CA GLY A 36 -4.72 -11.75 2.43
C GLY A 36 -5.77 -11.68 1.30
N HIS A 37 -6.88 -12.40 1.45
CA HIS A 37 -8.03 -12.30 0.54
C HIS A 37 -8.78 -10.98 0.79
N MET A 38 -8.35 -9.91 0.12
CA MET A 38 -9.05 -8.63 0.13
C MET A 38 -10.09 -8.61 -0.99
N THR A 39 -11.36 -8.50 -0.65
CA THR A 39 -12.46 -8.30 -1.61
C THR A 39 -12.64 -6.82 -1.94
N GLN A 40 -12.48 -5.96 -0.94
CA GLN A 40 -12.46 -4.51 -1.05
C GLN A 40 -11.68 -3.93 0.13
N ALA A 41 -10.56 -3.28 -0.16
CA ALA A 41 -9.76 -2.61 0.87
C ALA A 41 -8.99 -1.43 0.29
N ASP A 42 -8.55 -0.56 1.18
CA ASP A 42 -7.59 0.50 0.90
C ASP A 42 -6.36 0.32 1.78
N VAL A 43 -5.17 0.44 1.18
CA VAL A 43 -3.91 0.56 1.92
C VAL A 43 -3.36 1.97 1.70
N ILE A 44 -3.10 2.68 2.79
CA ILE A 44 -2.50 4.00 2.78
C ILE A 44 -1.11 3.89 3.42
N LYS A 45 -0.07 4.16 2.65
CA LYS A 45 1.33 4.17 3.11
C LYS A 45 1.90 5.58 3.02
N LYS A 46 2.12 6.20 4.18
CA LYS A 46 2.82 7.50 4.31
C LYS A 46 4.30 7.28 4.57
N ILE A 47 5.11 8.29 4.26
CA ILE A 47 6.56 8.27 4.53
C ILE A 47 6.79 8.10 6.04
N GLY A 48 7.65 7.15 6.43
CA GLY A 48 8.09 6.98 7.82
C GLY A 48 7.05 6.40 8.77
N THR A 49 5.86 6.00 8.28
CA THR A 49 4.84 5.31 9.09
C THR A 49 4.61 3.89 8.57
N ASP A 50 4.04 3.03 9.40
CA ASP A 50 3.53 1.76 8.89
C ASP A 50 2.33 1.98 7.95
N PRO A 51 2.10 1.09 6.96
CA PRO A 51 0.89 1.11 6.14
C PRO A 51 -0.36 0.91 6.99
N ILE A 52 -1.42 1.64 6.67
CA ILE A 52 -2.74 1.49 7.30
C ILE A 52 -3.62 0.72 6.32
N LEU A 53 -4.23 -0.37 6.78
CA LEU A 53 -5.24 -1.12 6.04
C LEU A 53 -6.63 -0.69 6.51
N CYS A 54 -7.46 -0.23 5.57
CA CYS A 54 -8.86 0.10 5.77
C CYS A 54 -9.72 -0.94 5.03
N HIS A 55 -10.62 -1.61 5.72
CA HIS A 55 -11.58 -2.56 5.13
C HIS A 55 -12.90 -2.53 5.91
N ALA A 56 -13.98 -3.02 5.28
CA ALA A 56 -15.29 -3.23 5.94
C ALA A 56 -15.43 -4.67 6.45
#